data_AF-A0A9E2Y6S9-F1
#
_entry.id   AF-A0A9E2Y6S9-F1
#
_cell.length_a   1.000
_cell.length_b   1.000
_cell.length_c   1.000
_cell.angle_alpha   90.00
_cell.angle_beta   90.00
_cell.angle_gamma   90.00
#
_symmetry.space_group_name_H-M   'P 1'
#
loop_
_entity.id
_entity.type
_entity.pdbx_description
1 polymer ?
#
loop_
_entity_poly.entity_id
_entity_poly.type
_entity_poly.pdbx_seq_one_letter_code
_entity_poly.pdbx_strand_id
1 'polypeptide(L)' 'MKVGQTGMTLDVAGYETVMEGADMRAIVLTLDRGQTIPWHYHSTTTDSLVCL' A
#
# COMPACT_ATOMS: atom_id res chain seq x y z
N MET A 1 -17.35 1.55 4.42
CA MET A 1 -16.80 0.36 3.74
C MET A 1 -17.72 -0.01 2.59
N LYS A 2 -17.23 -0.10 1.35
CA LYS A 2 -18.04 -0.52 0.19
C LYS A 2 -18.02 -2.05 0.11
N VAL A 3 -19.19 -2.65 -0.11
CA VAL A 3 -19.35 -4.11 -0.27
C VAL A 3 -18.51 -4.57 -1.47
N GLY A 4 -17.60 -5.52 -1.25
CA GLY A 4 -16.75 -6.12 -2.30
C GLY A 4 -15.26 -5.78 -2.25
N GLN A 5 -14.80 -4.87 -1.38
CA GLN A 5 -13.38 -4.69 -1.12
C GLN A 5 -12.96 -5.55 0.07
N THR A 6 -12.34 -6.71 -0.19
CA THR A 6 -11.44 -7.34 0.78
C THR A 6 -10.20 -6.44 0.88
N GLY A 7 -10.26 -5.42 1.72
CA GLY A 7 -9.10 -4.59 2.02
C GLY A 7 -8.07 -5.41 2.80
N MET A 8 -6.83 -5.43 2.32
CA MET A 8 -5.71 -5.90 3.12
C MET A 8 -5.46 -4.89 4.23
N THR A 9 -5.42 -5.35 5.48
CA THR A 9 -4.94 -4.54 6.60
C THR A 9 -3.42 -4.60 6.63
N LEU A 10 -2.79 -3.42 6.61
CA LEU A 10 -1.34 -3.28 6.72
C LEU A 10 -0.96 -2.97 8.17
N ASP A 11 0.00 -3.71 8.72
CA ASP A 11 0.62 -3.38 10.01
C ASP A 11 1.81 -2.44 9.78
N VAL A 12 1.53 -1.15 9.76
CA VAL A 12 2.49 -0.08 9.44
C VAL A 12 2.28 1.10 10.39
N ALA A 13 3.36 1.83 10.69
CA ALA A 13 3.34 3.00 11.55
C ALA A 13 2.72 4.22 10.85
N GLY A 14 2.85 4.28 9.52
CA GLY A 14 2.33 5.37 8.70
C GLY A 14 1.85 4.91 7.33
N TYR A 15 0.79 5.54 6.86
CA TYR A 15 0.23 5.36 5.52
C TYR A 15 -0.16 6.73 4.99
N GLU A 16 0.54 7.21 3.96
CA GLU A 16 0.27 8.51 3.35
C GLU A 16 0.11 8.36 1.84
N THR A 17 -1.01 8.81 1.29
CA THR A 17 -1.17 8.95 -0.16
C THR A 17 -0.59 10.29 -0.59
N VAL A 18 0.51 10.25 -1.34
CA VAL A 18 1.18 11.46 -1.84
C VAL A 18 0.74 11.83 -3.26
N MET A 19 0.10 10.90 -3.98
CA MET A 19 -0.44 11.13 -5.32
C MET A 19 -1.56 10.13 -5.63
N GLU A 20 -2.63 10.62 -6.25
CA GLU A 20 -3.70 9.82 -6.85
C GLU A 20 -4.11 10.42 -8.19
N GLY A 21 -4.04 9.62 -9.25
CA GLY A 21 -4.44 9.97 -10.61
C GLY A 21 -5.25 8.86 -11.26
N ALA A 22 -5.61 9.05 -12.53
CA ALA A 22 -6.44 8.08 -13.26
C ALA A 22 -5.76 6.70 -13.41
N ASP A 23 -4.43 6.68 -13.58
CA ASP A 23 -3.67 5.46 -13.92
C ASP A 23 -2.57 5.13 -12.89
N MET A 24 -2.40 5.93 -11.84
CA MET A 24 -1.32 5.77 -10.87
C MET A 24 -1.73 6.25 -9.48
N ARG A 25 -1.19 5.58 -8.46
CA ARG A 25 -1.21 6.02 -7.08
C ARG A 25 0.19 5.85 -6.51
N ALA A 26 0.67 6.85 -5.76
CA ALA A 26 1.89 6.74 -4.97
C ALA A 26 1.55 6.90 -3.49
N ILE A 27 2.09 5.99 -2.69
CA ILE A 27 1.91 5.96 -1.24
C ILE A 27 3.27 5.86 -0.56
N VAL A 28 3.42 6.55 0.57
CA VAL A 28 4.55 6.36 1.47
C VAL A 28 4.07 5.49 2.63
N LEU A 29 4.75 4.38 2.84
CA LEU A 29 4.52 3.46 3.95
C LEU A 29 5.68 3.59 4.94
N THR A 30 5.37 3.92 6.19
CA THR A 30 6.37 4.00 7.26
C THR A 30 6.28 2.76 8.13
N LEU A 31 7.41 2.08 8.34
CA LEU A 31 7.51 0.91 9.21
C LEU A 31 8.28 1.26 10.48
N ASP A 32 7.73 0.90 11.63
CA ASP A 32 8.48 0.80 12.88
C ASP A 32 9.17 -0.57 13.00
N ARG A 33 10.03 -0.71 14.01
CA ARG A 33 10.71 -1.97 14.30
C ARG A 33 9.70 -3.11 14.46
N GLY A 34 9.86 -4.15 13.64
CA GLY A 34 9.05 -5.38 13.70
C GLY A 34 7.83 -5.36 12.80
N GLN A 35 7.49 -4.21 12.20
CA GLN A 35 6.42 -4.10 11.23
C GLN A 35 6.89 -4.52 9.82
N THR A 36 5.95 -4.94 9.00
CA THR A 36 6.23 -5.43 7.65
C THR A 36 5.03 -5.26 6.74
N ILE A 37 5.31 -5.11 5.44
CA ILE A 37 4.28 -5.23 4.41
C ILE A 37 4.12 -6.72 4.09
N PRO A 38 2.96 -7.34 4.38
CA PRO A 38 2.75 -8.75 4.07
C PRO A 38 2.82 -8.98 2.56
N TRP A 39 3.32 -10.16 2.19
CA TRP A 39 3.34 -10.57 0.80
C TRP A 39 1.91 -10.58 0.24
N HIS A 40 1.73 -9.96 -0.91
CA HIS A 40 0.47 -9.93 -1.63
C HIS A 40 0.72 -9.85 -3.13
N TYR A 41 -0.34 -10.07 -3.90
CA TYR A 41 -0.30 -10.14 -5.35
C TYR A 41 -1.43 -9.31 -5.96
N HIS A 42 -1.14 -8.63 -7.07
CA HIS A 42 -2.10 -7.89 -7.87
C HIS A 42 -2.18 -8.50 -9.26
N SER A 43 -3.40 -8.68 -9.79
CA SER A 43 -3.61 -9.21 -11.14
C SER A 43 -3.66 -8.13 -12.22
N THR A 44 -3.90 -6.87 -11.85
CA THR A 44 -4.17 -5.76 -12.79
C THR A 44 -3.28 -4.54 -12.58
N THR A 45 -2.42 -4.56 -11.56
CA THR A 45 -1.58 -3.42 -11.16
C THR A 45 -0.16 -3.92 -10.90
N THR A 46 0.84 -3.09 -11.18
CA THR A 46 2.24 -3.37 -10.85
C THR A 46 2.74 -2.34 -9.86
N ASP A 47 3.35 -2.79 -8.77
CA ASP A 47 3.98 -1.92 -7.78
C ASP A 47 5.49 -1.81 -8.09
N SER A 48 6.03 -0.60 -7.98
CA SER A 48 7.47 -0.36 -7.91
C SER A 48 7.79 0.19 -6.54
N LEU A 49 8.73 -0.45 -5.83
CA LEU A 49 9.08 -0.09 -4.46
C LEU A 49 10.49 0.52 -4.41
N VAL A 50 10.62 1.60 -3.66
CA VAL A 50 11.91 2.25 -3.37
C VAL A 50 11.97 2.46 -1.85
N CYS A 51 13.08 2.02 -1.24
CA CYS A 51 13.37 2.35 0.15
C CYS A 51 14.02 3.74 0.19
N LEU A 52 13.48 4.62 1.03
CA LEU A 52 14.01 5.95 1.30
C LEU A 52 14.95 5.95 2.50
#